data_AF-A0A956K821-F1
#
_entry.id   AF-A0A956K821-F1
#
_cell.length_a   1.000
_cell.length_b   1.000
_cell.length_c   1.000
_cell.angle_alpha   90.00
_cell.angle_beta   90.00
_cell.angle_gamma   90.00
#
_symmetry.space_group_name_H-M   'P 1'
#
loop_
_entity.id
_entity.type
_entity.pdbx_description
1 polymer ?
#
loop_
_entity_poly.entity_id
_entity_poly.type
_entity_poly.pdbx_seq_one_letter_code
_entity_poly.pdbx_strand_id
1 'polypeptide(L)'
;MPALARRAGPTGPLAPWRILAPLLYAWIVPGLFLGLAAGELIGSGYPVGFINHHWELVLTASLAGLGTAWLVGVAIEHRPERSWALVPGAMALLAAIIGPQLREPWRLATEPRVNERELAALQAGFAALPEHDLLVVAPRLQEPMAGAERRGDPIEIWFPAGAYAHAMLQAGREPAPVYPLDALPPLRPGERVLLYVGASLRSFQTGEIEAGLVPDSLERPALLELRERWRLEPAMLFEIETPQHEAIITRLGADRRSSIELGYYWLRALEP
;
A
#
# COMPACT_ATOMS: atom_id res chain seq x y z
N MET A 1 17.43 -7.13 69.34
CA MET A 1 17.57 -8.00 68.15
C MET A 1 16.49 -7.63 67.14
N PRO A 2 16.80 -6.89 66.07
CA PRO A 2 15.80 -6.52 65.07
C PRO A 2 15.60 -7.68 64.07
N ALA A 3 14.35 -7.83 63.66
CA ALA A 3 13.90 -8.83 62.71
C ALA A 3 14.64 -8.72 61.36
N LEU A 4 15.27 -9.81 60.94
CA LEU A 4 15.67 -10.04 59.56
C LEU A 4 14.40 -10.14 58.71
N ALA A 5 13.93 -9.00 58.20
CA ALA A 5 13.01 -8.96 57.10
C ALA A 5 13.66 -9.69 55.92
N ARG A 6 13.19 -10.91 55.63
CA ARG A 6 13.49 -11.60 54.38
C ARG A 6 13.06 -10.66 53.27
N ARG A 7 14.03 -10.02 52.59
CA ARG A 7 13.82 -9.54 51.23
C ARG A 7 13.42 -10.78 50.44
N ALA A 8 12.13 -10.90 50.14
CA ALA A 8 11.67 -11.84 49.14
C ALA A 8 12.43 -11.47 47.85
N GLY A 9 13.41 -12.30 47.50
CA GLY A 9 14.05 -12.22 46.20
C GLY A 9 13.02 -12.42 45.08
N PRO A 10 13.41 -12.21 43.82
CA PRO A 10 12.52 -12.20 42.67
C PRO A 10 12.06 -13.60 42.25
N THR A 11 11.67 -14.45 43.21
CA THR A 11 11.34 -15.88 43.01
C THR A 11 9.89 -16.20 43.40
N GLY A 12 9.00 -15.23 43.28
CA GLY A 12 7.56 -15.48 43.39
C GLY A 12 7.00 -16.09 42.10
N PRO A 13 5.88 -16.83 42.15
CA PRO A 13 5.27 -17.50 40.98
C PRO A 13 4.86 -16.55 39.84
N LEU A 14 4.88 -15.24 40.08
CA LEU A 14 4.61 -14.18 39.10
C LEU A 14 5.88 -13.58 38.46
N ALA A 15 7.07 -13.99 38.90
CA ALA A 15 8.35 -13.55 38.33
C ALA A 15 8.49 -13.85 36.81
N PRO A 16 8.14 -15.05 36.30
CA PRO A 16 8.18 -15.29 34.86
C PRO A 16 7.18 -14.40 34.10
N TRP A 17 6.00 -14.13 34.66
CA TRP A 17 4.98 -13.28 34.04
C TRP A 17 5.39 -11.81 33.93
N ARG A 18 6.24 -11.31 34.82
CA ARG A 18 6.79 -9.94 34.73
C ARG A 18 7.75 -9.74 33.55
N ILE A 19 8.38 -10.82 33.09
CA ILE A 19 9.27 -10.82 31.92
C ILE A 19 8.45 -11.18 30.66
N LEU A 20 7.57 -12.17 30.76
CA LEU A 20 6.75 -12.65 29.64
C LEU A 20 5.64 -11.67 29.24
N ALA A 21 5.01 -10.94 30.15
CA ALA A 21 3.88 -10.06 29.80
C ALA A 21 4.29 -8.85 28.94
N PRO A 22 5.40 -8.14 29.19
CA PRO A 22 5.88 -7.11 28.28
C PRO A 22 6.31 -7.66 26.92
N LEU A 23 6.92 -8.86 26.89
CA LEU A 23 7.29 -9.55 25.64
C LEU A 23 6.03 -9.94 24.85
N LEU A 24 5.02 -10.53 25.51
CA LEU A 24 3.73 -10.86 24.92
C LEU A 24 3.00 -9.61 24.44
N TYR A 25 3.00 -8.51 25.19
CA TYR A 25 2.39 -7.25 24.76
C TYR A 25 3.11 -6.65 23.54
N ALA A 26 4.45 -6.62 23.56
CA ALA A 26 5.29 -6.14 22.46
C ALA A 26 5.20 -7.03 21.20
N TRP A 27 4.69 -8.26 21.33
CA TRP A 27 4.50 -9.18 20.20
C TRP A 27 3.05 -9.19 19.71
N ILE A 28 2.09 -9.29 20.63
CA ILE A 28 0.66 -9.43 20.32
C ILE A 28 0.07 -8.10 19.84
N VAL A 29 0.42 -6.96 20.44
CA VAL A 29 -0.19 -5.68 20.06
C VAL A 29 0.32 -5.20 18.70
N PRO A 30 1.64 -5.16 18.44
CA PRO A 30 2.12 -4.88 17.10
C PRO A 30 1.69 -5.97 16.12
N GLY A 31 1.77 -7.25 16.47
CA GLY A 31 1.38 -8.37 15.60
C GLY A 31 -0.11 -8.40 15.25
N LEU A 32 -1.02 -8.03 16.16
CA LEU A 32 -2.45 -7.88 15.86
C LEU A 32 -2.74 -6.64 15.04
N PHE A 33 -2.12 -5.50 15.38
CA PHE A 33 -2.28 -4.27 14.61
C PHE A 33 -1.75 -4.43 13.18
N LEU A 34 -0.59 -5.08 13.04
CA LEU A 34 0.04 -5.43 11.77
C LEU A 34 -0.69 -6.55 11.04
N GLY A 35 -1.27 -7.53 11.74
CA GLY A 35 -2.09 -8.58 11.13
C GLY A 35 -3.41 -8.06 10.56
N LEU A 36 -4.02 -7.07 11.23
CA LEU A 36 -5.20 -6.36 10.73
C LEU A 36 -4.84 -5.44 9.55
N ALA A 37 -3.74 -4.68 9.64
CA ALA A 37 -3.23 -3.87 8.53
C ALA A 37 -2.76 -4.71 7.33
N ALA A 38 -2.15 -5.88 7.59
CA ALA A 38 -1.75 -6.85 6.57
C ALA A 38 -2.97 -7.53 5.94
N GLY A 39 -4.06 -7.76 6.68
CA GLY A 39 -5.32 -8.25 6.12
C GLY A 39 -5.91 -7.29 5.08
N GLU A 40 -5.85 -5.97 5.33
CA GLU A 40 -6.21 -4.95 4.35
C GLU A 40 -5.20 -4.84 3.19
N LEU A 41 -3.90 -5.03 3.46
CA LEU A 41 -2.84 -5.03 2.42
C LEU A 41 -2.91 -6.27 1.50
N ILE A 42 -3.21 -7.45 2.04
CA ILE A 42 -3.34 -8.69 1.27
C ILE A 42 -4.64 -8.65 0.44
N GLY A 43 -5.69 -8.00 0.94
CA GLY A 43 -6.93 -7.76 0.20
C GLY A 43 -6.84 -6.69 -0.90
N SER A 44 -5.79 -5.86 -0.90
CA SER A 44 -5.57 -4.77 -1.87
C SER A 44 -4.56 -5.11 -2.98
N GLY A 45 -4.03 -6.34 -2.98
CA GLY A 45 -3.21 -6.89 -4.06
C GLY A 45 -1.78 -6.38 -4.09
N TYR A 46 -1.12 -6.34 -2.94
CA TYR A 46 0.29 -5.97 -2.93
C TYR A 46 1.18 -7.09 -3.50
N PRO A 47 2.27 -6.73 -4.22
CA PRO A 47 3.26 -7.68 -4.70
C PRO A 47 3.89 -8.53 -3.58
N VAL A 48 4.15 -9.81 -3.85
CA VAL A 48 4.68 -10.78 -2.86
C VAL A 48 6.04 -10.37 -2.30
N GLY A 49 6.92 -9.76 -3.10
CA GLY A 49 8.21 -9.21 -2.69
C GLY A 49 8.07 -8.01 -1.76
N PHE A 50 7.05 -7.18 -1.95
CA PHE A 50 6.71 -6.12 -0.99
C PHE A 50 6.17 -6.73 0.31
N ILE A 51 5.31 -7.74 0.22
CA ILE A 51 4.80 -8.48 1.39
C ILE A 51 5.96 -9.13 2.16
N ASN A 52 6.91 -9.77 1.46
CA ASN A 52 8.08 -10.40 2.06
C ASN A 52 9.02 -9.38 2.70
N HIS A 53 9.32 -8.26 2.02
CA HIS A 53 10.15 -7.20 2.59
C HIS A 53 9.45 -6.49 3.77
N HIS A 54 8.14 -6.32 3.70
CA HIS A 54 7.32 -5.84 4.81
C HIS A 54 7.37 -6.82 5.98
N TRP A 55 7.26 -8.14 5.74
CA TRP A 55 7.41 -9.16 6.76
C TRP A 55 8.83 -9.21 7.35
N GLU A 56 9.87 -9.01 6.54
CA GLU A 56 11.26 -8.89 7.02
C GLU A 56 11.43 -7.66 7.92
N LEU A 57 10.87 -6.51 7.54
CA LEU A 57 10.89 -5.29 8.36
C LEU A 57 10.07 -5.48 9.65
N VAL A 58 8.92 -6.15 9.57
CA VAL A 58 8.07 -6.47 10.73
C VAL A 58 8.77 -7.45 11.67
N LEU A 59 9.41 -8.49 11.14
CA LEU A 59 10.20 -9.45 11.91
C LEU A 59 11.41 -8.75 12.55
N THR A 60 12.11 -7.90 11.81
CA THR A 60 13.26 -7.13 12.31
C THR A 60 12.84 -6.16 13.40
N ALA A 61 11.74 -5.42 13.21
CA ALA A 61 11.18 -4.53 14.22
C ALA A 61 10.70 -5.30 15.46
N SER A 62 10.09 -6.48 15.27
CA SER A 62 9.64 -7.36 16.36
C SER A 62 10.83 -7.91 17.14
N LEU A 63 11.90 -8.36 16.48
CA LEU A 63 13.12 -8.84 17.12
C LEU A 63 13.87 -7.71 17.85
N ALA A 64 13.92 -6.52 17.26
CA ALA A 64 14.47 -5.33 17.92
C ALA A 64 13.64 -4.92 19.14
N GLY A 65 12.30 -5.01 19.04
CA GLY A 65 11.37 -4.80 20.15
C GLY A 65 11.55 -5.82 21.28
N LEU A 66 11.75 -7.10 20.95
CA LEU A 66 12.05 -8.17 21.91
C LEU A 66 13.41 -7.94 22.60
N GLY A 67 14.44 -7.57 21.84
CA GLY A 67 15.76 -7.22 22.39
C GLY A 67 15.69 -6.01 23.33
N THR A 68 14.91 -5.00 22.95
CA THR A 68 14.65 -3.82 23.79
C THR A 68 13.90 -4.22 25.06
N ALA A 69 12.80 -4.97 24.95
CA ALA A 69 12.03 -5.44 26.10
C ALA A 69 12.86 -6.30 27.05
N TRP A 70 13.78 -7.13 26.54
CA TRP A 70 14.71 -7.90 27.34
C TRP A 70 15.71 -7.00 28.09
N LEU A 71 16.36 -6.06 27.42
CA LEU A 71 17.28 -5.10 28.05
C LEU A 71 16.58 -4.28 29.15
N VAL A 72 15.30 -3.98 28.93
CA VAL A 72 14.45 -3.23 29.86
C VAL A 72 14.05 -4.09 31.05
N GLY A 73 13.70 -5.36 30.82
CA GLY A 73 13.47 -6.34 31.89
C GLY A 73 14.70 -6.47 32.79
N VAL A 74 15.89 -6.59 32.19
CA VAL A 74 17.17 -6.60 32.91
C VAL A 74 17.38 -5.29 33.68
N ALA A 75 17.12 -4.13 33.07
CA ALA A 75 17.29 -2.83 33.73
C ALA A 75 16.31 -2.62 34.90
N ILE A 76 15.06 -3.10 34.78
CA ILE A 76 14.05 -3.07 35.84
C ILE A 76 14.46 -3.99 37.00
N GLU A 77 15.01 -5.17 36.71
CA GLU A 77 15.52 -6.09 37.73
C GLU A 77 16.64 -5.46 38.57
N HIS A 78 17.49 -4.64 37.94
CA HIS A 78 18.58 -3.95 38.62
C HIS A 78 18.14 -2.64 39.31
N ARG A 79 17.11 -1.95 38.80
CA ARG A 79 16.54 -0.71 39.38
C ARG A 79 15.02 -0.59 39.16
N PRO A 80 14.19 -1.13 40.06
CA PRO A 80 12.74 -1.27 39.82
C PRO A 80 11.93 0.04 39.95
N GLU A 81 12.38 1.02 40.73
CA GLU A 81 11.51 2.13 41.15
C GLU A 81 11.39 3.30 40.14
N ARG A 82 12.26 3.39 39.13
CA ARG A 82 12.28 4.51 38.15
C ARG A 82 12.06 4.13 36.68
N SER A 83 12.13 2.85 36.34
CA SER A 83 12.45 2.43 34.96
C SER A 83 11.24 2.14 34.07
N TRP A 84 10.05 2.00 34.66
CA TRP A 84 8.83 1.51 33.99
C TRP A 84 8.20 2.54 33.05
N ALA A 85 8.31 3.84 33.33
CA ALA A 85 7.83 4.92 32.46
C ALA A 85 8.93 5.55 31.58
N LEU A 86 10.17 5.57 32.07
CA LEU A 86 11.29 6.21 31.38
C LEU A 86 11.71 5.48 30.11
N VAL A 87 11.61 4.15 30.09
CA VAL A 87 12.07 3.36 28.96
C VAL A 87 11.17 3.52 27.72
N PRO A 88 9.83 3.31 27.78
CA PRO A 88 8.98 3.50 26.61
C PRO A 88 9.06 4.94 26.11
N GLY A 89 9.11 5.91 27.03
CA GLY A 89 9.30 7.32 26.71
C GLY A 89 10.64 7.61 26.03
N ALA A 90 11.75 7.06 26.55
CA ALA A 90 13.07 7.20 25.94
C ALA A 90 13.15 6.52 24.57
N MET A 91 12.46 5.39 24.37
CA MET A 91 12.41 4.71 23.08
C MET A 91 11.56 5.43 22.04
N ALA A 92 10.40 5.95 22.44
CA ALA A 92 9.61 6.83 21.59
C ALA A 92 10.39 8.10 21.22
N LEU A 93 11.13 8.67 22.18
CA LEU A 93 11.98 9.83 21.95
C LEU A 93 13.16 9.50 21.01
N LEU A 94 13.81 8.35 21.21
CA LEU A 94 14.88 7.87 20.33
C LEU A 94 14.36 7.60 18.91
N ALA A 95 13.19 6.98 18.76
CA ALA A 95 12.55 6.80 17.46
C ALA A 95 12.21 8.15 16.80
N ALA A 96 11.72 9.13 17.57
CA ALA A 96 11.42 10.47 17.07
C ALA A 96 12.69 11.27 16.70
N ILE A 97 13.84 11.02 17.35
CA ILE A 97 15.11 11.70 17.07
C ILE A 97 15.87 11.02 15.93
N ILE A 98 16.00 9.69 15.99
CA ILE A 98 16.79 8.90 15.03
C ILE A 98 16.00 8.64 13.75
N GLY A 99 14.68 8.45 13.83
CA GLY A 99 13.83 8.20 12.67
C GLY A 99 14.07 9.22 11.55
N PRO A 100 13.91 10.52 11.77
CA PRO A 100 14.18 11.55 10.75
C PRO A 100 15.63 11.59 10.24
N GLN A 101 16.60 11.08 11.02
CA GLN A 101 18.01 10.98 10.60
C GLN A 101 18.23 9.78 9.67
N LEU A 102 17.41 8.74 9.79
CA LEU A 102 17.34 7.58 8.89
C LEU A 102 16.49 7.91 7.66
N ARG A 103 16.92 8.93 6.90
CA ARG A 103 16.18 9.56 5.78
C ARG A 103 15.35 8.58 4.95
N GLU A 104 15.96 7.54 4.40
CA GLU A 104 15.29 6.57 3.50
C GLU A 104 14.30 5.65 4.23
N PRO A 105 14.68 4.90 5.29
CA PRO A 105 13.74 4.12 6.07
C PRO A 105 12.54 4.91 6.60
N TRP A 106 12.77 6.15 7.02
CA TRP A 106 11.71 7.03 7.50
C TRP A 106 10.77 7.46 6.39
N ARG A 107 11.29 7.85 5.22
CA ARG A 107 10.47 8.17 4.05
C ARG A 107 9.66 6.97 3.58
N LEU A 108 10.25 5.77 3.55
CA LEU A 108 9.53 4.53 3.20
C LEU A 108 8.37 4.22 4.16
N ALA A 109 8.54 4.55 5.44
CA ALA A 109 7.54 4.30 6.48
C ALA A 109 6.45 5.40 6.59
N THR A 110 6.72 6.61 6.10
CA THR A 110 5.86 7.79 6.36
C THR A 110 5.31 8.46 5.11
N GLU A 111 5.93 8.29 3.93
CA GLU A 111 5.43 8.90 2.71
C GLU A 111 4.28 8.09 2.12
N PRO A 112 3.13 8.73 1.83
CA PRO A 112 2.00 8.05 1.22
C PRO A 112 2.41 7.53 -0.15
N ARG A 113 2.09 6.27 -0.40
CA ARG A 113 2.50 5.57 -1.63
C ARG A 113 1.63 5.98 -2.80
N VAL A 114 2.11 5.78 -4.03
CA VAL A 114 1.33 6.04 -5.25
C VAL A 114 -0.03 5.34 -5.19
N ASN A 115 -0.07 4.06 -4.77
CA ASN A 115 -1.32 3.31 -4.64
C ASN A 115 -2.27 3.92 -3.59
N GLU A 116 -1.74 4.47 -2.49
CA GLU A 116 -2.55 5.11 -1.45
C GLU A 116 -3.09 6.45 -1.92
N ARG A 117 -2.28 7.25 -2.62
CA ARG A 117 -2.71 8.50 -3.27
C ARG A 117 -3.79 8.23 -4.30
N GLU A 118 -3.61 7.18 -5.10
CA GLU A 118 -4.59 6.76 -6.10
C GLU A 118 -5.88 6.25 -5.48
N LEU A 119 -5.79 5.39 -4.47
CA LEU A 119 -6.95 4.87 -3.76
C LEU A 119 -7.74 6.00 -3.10
N ALA A 120 -7.07 6.97 -2.48
CA ALA A 120 -7.71 8.14 -1.88
C ALA A 120 -8.43 8.99 -2.93
N ALA A 121 -7.77 9.26 -4.07
CA ALA A 121 -8.37 10.03 -5.17
C ALA A 121 -9.56 9.29 -5.81
N LEU A 122 -9.42 7.98 -6.02
CA LEU A 122 -10.47 7.07 -6.51
C LEU A 122 -11.71 7.11 -5.61
N GLN A 123 -11.51 6.90 -4.31
CA GLN A 123 -12.60 6.81 -3.34
C GLN A 123 -13.33 8.14 -3.19
N ALA A 124 -12.60 9.27 -3.23
CA ALA A 124 -13.20 10.59 -3.23
C ALA A 124 -14.09 10.84 -4.47
N GLY A 125 -13.73 10.24 -5.61
CA GLY A 125 -14.44 10.41 -6.88
C GLY A 125 -15.68 9.54 -7.05
N PHE A 126 -15.82 8.40 -6.34
CA PHE A 126 -16.87 7.42 -6.63
C PHE A 126 -18.28 8.00 -6.61
N ALA A 127 -18.64 8.76 -5.58
CA ALA A 127 -19.99 9.34 -5.48
C ALA A 127 -20.31 10.31 -6.63
N ALA A 128 -19.30 10.95 -7.22
CA ALA A 128 -19.45 11.92 -8.29
C ALA A 128 -19.35 11.28 -9.70
N LEU A 129 -19.15 9.97 -9.81
CA LEU A 129 -19.10 9.32 -11.11
C LEU A 129 -20.40 9.54 -11.88
N PRO A 130 -20.35 9.78 -13.20
CA PRO A 130 -21.55 9.85 -14.00
C PRO A 130 -22.23 8.48 -14.08
N GLU A 131 -23.52 8.46 -14.36
CA GLU A 131 -24.25 7.21 -14.58
C GLU A 131 -23.69 6.45 -15.79
N HIS A 132 -23.43 5.17 -15.60
CA HIS A 132 -22.81 4.29 -16.58
C HIS A 132 -23.40 2.89 -16.43
N ASP A 133 -23.33 2.13 -17.52
CA ASP A 133 -23.89 0.78 -17.60
C ASP A 133 -22.81 -0.28 -17.36
N LEU A 134 -21.54 0.05 -17.65
CA LEU A 134 -20.38 -0.81 -17.46
C LEU A 134 -19.17 0.00 -16.97
N LEU A 135 -18.35 -0.61 -16.10
CA LEU A 135 -17.06 -0.07 -15.71
C LEU A 135 -15.94 -1.04 -16.09
N VAL A 136 -14.96 -0.54 -16.85
CA VAL A 136 -13.81 -1.30 -17.34
C VAL A 136 -12.58 -0.86 -16.57
N VAL A 137 -11.78 -1.81 -16.10
CA VAL A 137 -10.57 -1.55 -15.32
C VAL A 137 -9.37 -2.26 -15.94
N ALA A 138 -8.16 -1.86 -15.56
CA ALA A 138 -6.94 -2.54 -15.99
C ALA A 138 -6.97 -4.05 -15.64
N PRO A 139 -6.27 -4.91 -16.41
CA PRO A 139 -6.13 -6.32 -16.05
C PRO A 139 -5.44 -6.47 -14.70
N ARG A 140 -5.74 -7.57 -14.00
CA ARG A 140 -5.22 -7.83 -12.65
C ARG A 140 -3.70 -7.90 -12.60
N LEU A 141 -3.10 -8.49 -13.62
CA LEU A 141 -1.66 -8.68 -13.70
C LEU A 141 -1.17 -8.15 -15.04
N GLN A 142 -0.22 -7.23 -14.99
CA GLN A 142 0.45 -6.75 -16.20
C GLN A 142 1.78 -7.44 -16.37
N GLU A 143 1.95 -8.08 -17.53
CA GLU A 143 3.23 -8.59 -17.94
C GLU A 143 4.18 -7.45 -18.31
N PRO A 144 5.50 -7.63 -18.10
CA PRO A 144 6.50 -6.72 -18.64
C PRO A 144 6.35 -6.57 -20.16
N MET A 145 6.74 -5.41 -20.68
CA MET A 145 6.81 -5.16 -22.11
C MET A 145 7.77 -6.17 -22.77
N ALA A 146 7.44 -6.56 -24.01
CA ALA A 146 8.25 -7.50 -24.77
C ALA A 146 9.72 -7.04 -24.84
N GLY A 147 10.63 -7.91 -24.39
CA GLY A 147 12.07 -7.61 -24.33
C GLY A 147 12.57 -7.12 -22.97
N ALA A 148 11.69 -6.88 -21.99
CA ALA A 148 12.08 -6.57 -20.62
C ALA A 148 12.24 -7.85 -19.78
N GLU A 149 13.30 -7.91 -18.97
CA GLU A 149 13.40 -8.89 -17.91
C GLU A 149 12.48 -8.49 -16.74
N ARG A 150 11.70 -9.43 -16.22
CA ARG A 150 10.88 -9.20 -15.03
C ARG A 150 11.78 -9.00 -13.82
N ARG A 151 11.83 -7.78 -13.28
CA ARG A 151 12.55 -7.49 -12.03
C ARG A 151 11.57 -7.18 -10.92
N GLY A 152 11.41 -8.17 -10.03
CA GLY A 152 10.47 -8.15 -8.92
C GLY A 152 9.01 -8.32 -9.35
N ASP A 153 8.09 -7.92 -8.48
CA ASP A 153 6.66 -8.15 -8.68
C ASP A 153 5.95 -6.90 -9.20
N PRO A 154 4.98 -7.04 -10.10
CA PRO A 154 4.26 -5.91 -10.68
C PRO A 154 3.50 -5.12 -9.61
N ILE A 155 3.35 -3.81 -9.82
CA ILE A 155 2.33 -3.05 -9.10
C ILE A 155 0.98 -3.55 -9.58
N GLU A 156 0.26 -4.25 -8.72
CA GLU A 156 -1.16 -4.51 -8.92
C GLU A 156 -1.93 -3.41 -8.17
N ILE A 157 -2.51 -2.48 -8.92
CA ILE A 157 -3.56 -1.65 -8.33
C ILE A 157 -4.87 -2.34 -8.63
N TRP A 158 -5.41 -2.94 -7.59
CA TRP A 158 -6.72 -3.52 -7.63
C TRP A 158 -7.74 -2.40 -7.54
N PHE A 159 -8.56 -2.28 -8.59
CA PHE A 159 -9.72 -1.41 -8.52
C PHE A 159 -10.61 -1.85 -7.34
N PRO A 160 -10.93 -0.96 -6.38
CA PRO A 160 -11.59 -1.36 -5.14
C PRO A 160 -13.10 -1.50 -5.38
N ALA A 161 -13.50 -2.55 -6.10
CA ALA A 161 -14.88 -2.78 -6.55
C ALA A 161 -15.91 -2.74 -5.41
N GLY A 162 -15.54 -3.21 -4.21
CA GLY A 162 -16.39 -3.13 -3.03
C GLY A 162 -16.65 -1.69 -2.55
N ALA A 163 -15.62 -0.84 -2.54
CA ALA A 163 -15.76 0.57 -2.17
C ALA A 163 -16.56 1.34 -3.23
N TYR A 164 -16.34 1.04 -4.51
CA TYR A 164 -17.18 1.55 -5.61
C TYR A 164 -18.65 1.15 -5.43
N ALA A 165 -18.93 -0.14 -5.20
CA ALA A 165 -20.30 -0.62 -5.04
C ALA A 165 -21.00 0.03 -3.84
N HIS A 166 -20.29 0.15 -2.72
CA HIS A 166 -20.80 0.85 -1.55
C HIS A 166 -21.13 2.32 -1.86
N ALA A 167 -20.25 3.04 -2.55
CA ALA A 167 -20.46 4.43 -2.91
C ALA A 167 -21.64 4.63 -3.89
N MET A 168 -21.84 3.72 -4.86
CA MET A 168 -23.01 3.76 -5.75
C MET A 168 -24.32 3.59 -4.96
N LEU A 169 -24.36 2.61 -4.06
CA LEU A 169 -25.54 2.35 -3.23
C LEU A 169 -25.85 3.52 -2.28
N GLN A 170 -24.83 4.15 -1.68
CA GLN A 170 -25.00 5.37 -0.87
C GLN A 170 -25.54 6.54 -1.69
N ALA A 171 -25.19 6.61 -2.97
CA ALA A 171 -25.72 7.59 -3.91
C ALA A 171 -27.11 7.21 -4.48
N GLY A 172 -27.74 6.12 -4.01
CA GLY A 172 -29.05 5.67 -4.48
C GLY A 172 -29.03 5.05 -5.89
N ARG A 173 -27.88 4.55 -6.35
CA ARG A 173 -27.68 3.96 -7.68
C ARG A 173 -27.29 2.48 -7.57
N GLU A 174 -27.73 1.68 -8.53
CA GLU A 174 -27.22 0.32 -8.67
C GLU A 174 -25.78 0.35 -9.20
N PRO A 175 -24.84 -0.41 -8.60
CA PRO A 175 -23.48 -0.48 -9.09
C PRO A 175 -23.41 -1.21 -10.42
N ALA A 176 -22.76 -0.60 -11.40
CA ALA A 176 -22.50 -1.24 -12.69
C ALA A 176 -21.54 -2.42 -12.53
N PRO A 177 -21.67 -3.47 -13.34
CA PRO A 177 -20.70 -4.56 -13.35
C PRO A 177 -19.32 -4.06 -13.77
N VAL A 178 -18.28 -4.55 -13.06
CA VAL A 178 -16.88 -4.19 -13.29
C VAL A 178 -16.19 -5.32 -14.07
N TYR A 179 -15.63 -4.98 -15.23
CA TYR A 179 -14.91 -5.92 -16.10
C TYR A 179 -13.44 -5.53 -16.23
N PRO A 180 -12.50 -6.49 -16.21
CA PRO A 180 -11.14 -6.20 -16.60
C PRO A 180 -11.08 -6.00 -18.13
N LEU A 181 -10.13 -5.17 -18.58
CA LEU A 181 -10.02 -4.71 -19.96
C LEU A 181 -9.87 -5.87 -20.97
N ASP A 182 -9.18 -6.94 -20.58
CA ASP A 182 -8.96 -8.16 -21.35
C ASP A 182 -10.18 -9.09 -21.41
N ALA A 183 -11.21 -8.85 -20.59
CA ALA A 183 -12.46 -9.61 -20.58
C ALA A 183 -13.69 -8.71 -20.81
N LEU A 184 -13.52 -7.58 -21.51
CA LEU A 184 -14.62 -6.69 -21.87
C LEU A 184 -15.62 -7.44 -22.79
N PRO A 185 -16.91 -7.57 -22.40
CA PRO A 185 -17.92 -8.16 -23.27
C PRO A 185 -18.16 -7.31 -24.53
N PRO A 186 -18.73 -7.90 -25.60
CA PRO A 186 -19.20 -7.14 -26.75
C PRO A 186 -20.19 -6.05 -26.31
N LEU A 187 -19.89 -4.80 -26.67
CA LEU A 187 -20.69 -3.64 -26.26
C LEU A 187 -21.98 -3.54 -27.06
N ARG A 188 -23.06 -3.17 -26.37
CA ARG A 188 -24.37 -2.92 -27.00
C ARG A 188 -24.43 -1.50 -27.54
N PRO A 189 -25.19 -1.26 -28.64
CA PRO A 189 -25.43 0.10 -29.10
C PRO A 189 -26.02 0.99 -28.01
N GLY A 190 -25.38 2.14 -27.76
CA GLY A 190 -25.83 3.13 -26.76
C GLY A 190 -25.38 2.85 -25.33
N GLU A 191 -24.63 1.78 -25.07
CA GLU A 191 -24.12 1.44 -23.74
C GLU A 191 -23.10 2.48 -23.26
N ARG A 192 -23.30 3.00 -22.04
CA ARG A 192 -22.42 3.99 -21.41
C ARG A 192 -21.30 3.27 -20.66
N VAL A 193 -20.14 3.19 -21.30
CA VAL A 193 -18.99 2.48 -20.75
C VAL A 193 -17.97 3.47 -20.20
N LEU A 194 -17.63 3.32 -18.93
CA LEU A 194 -16.48 4.01 -18.33
C LEU A 194 -15.27 3.08 -18.33
N LEU A 195 -14.10 3.61 -18.69
CA LEU A 195 -12.79 3.02 -18.47
C LEU A 195 -12.13 3.76 -17.32
N TYR A 196 -11.64 3.02 -16.34
CA TYR A 196 -10.70 3.51 -15.36
C TYR A 196 -9.25 3.34 -15.85
N VAL A 197 -8.57 4.46 -16.05
CA VAL A 197 -7.13 4.53 -16.33
C VAL A 197 -6.40 4.90 -15.05
N GLY A 198 -5.95 3.87 -14.32
CA GLY A 198 -5.16 4.00 -13.08
C GLY A 198 -3.65 3.93 -13.31
N ALA A 199 -2.85 3.98 -12.23
CA ALA A 199 -1.40 3.93 -12.35
C ALA A 199 -0.92 2.60 -12.93
N SER A 200 -1.68 1.51 -12.83
CA SER A 200 -1.34 0.25 -13.51
C SER A 200 -1.15 0.43 -15.02
N LEU A 201 -1.96 1.26 -15.70
CA LEU A 201 -1.83 1.54 -17.14
C LEU A 201 -0.79 2.64 -17.47
N ARG A 202 -0.14 3.21 -16.44
CA ARG A 202 0.75 4.39 -16.55
C ARG A 202 2.09 4.22 -15.81
N SER A 203 2.37 3.05 -15.25
CA SER A 203 3.59 2.78 -14.49
C SER A 203 4.43 1.70 -15.15
N PHE A 204 5.75 1.84 -15.07
CA PHE A 204 6.73 1.03 -15.79
C PHE A 204 7.79 0.46 -14.84
N GLN A 205 8.17 -0.80 -15.02
CA GLN A 205 9.26 -1.43 -14.26
C GLN A 205 10.58 -0.75 -14.60
N THR A 206 11.50 -0.66 -13.65
CA THR A 206 12.83 -0.06 -13.87
C THR A 206 13.57 -0.74 -15.02
N GLY A 207 13.43 -2.06 -15.19
CA GLY A 207 14.02 -2.78 -16.34
C GLY A 207 13.47 -2.34 -17.70
N GLU A 208 12.20 -1.93 -17.79
CA GLU A 208 11.59 -1.39 -19.02
C GLU A 208 12.13 0.01 -19.34
N ILE A 209 12.39 0.80 -18.29
CA ILE A 209 12.96 2.15 -18.39
C ILE A 209 14.42 2.07 -18.86
N GLU A 210 15.22 1.23 -18.20
CA GLU A 210 16.63 0.98 -18.54
C GLU A 210 16.79 0.45 -19.97
N ALA A 211 15.88 -0.43 -20.40
CA ALA A 211 15.86 -0.98 -21.76
C ALA A 211 15.32 0.00 -22.82
N GLY A 212 14.86 1.19 -22.43
CA GLY A 212 14.32 2.19 -23.36
C GLY A 212 13.01 1.78 -24.02
N LEU A 213 12.24 0.88 -23.40
CA LEU A 213 11.00 0.32 -23.96
C LEU A 213 9.77 1.18 -23.68
N VAL A 214 9.88 2.15 -22.76
CA VAL A 214 8.75 2.98 -22.33
C VAL A 214 8.32 3.94 -23.45
N PRO A 215 7.04 3.88 -23.90
CA PRO A 215 6.51 4.77 -24.92
C PRO A 215 6.49 6.24 -24.46
N ASP A 216 6.62 7.17 -25.40
CA ASP A 216 6.58 8.62 -25.12
C ASP A 216 5.24 9.10 -24.58
N SER A 217 4.15 8.40 -24.93
CA SER A 217 2.82 8.63 -24.38
C SER A 217 2.74 8.34 -22.88
N LEU A 218 3.68 7.57 -22.33
CA LEU A 218 3.66 7.00 -20.97
C LEU A 218 2.44 6.10 -20.73
N GLU A 219 1.91 5.49 -21.79
CA GLU A 219 0.77 4.57 -21.72
C GLU A 219 1.24 3.14 -21.97
N ARG A 220 0.68 2.19 -21.21
CA ARG A 220 0.90 0.77 -21.44
C ARG A 220 0.29 0.34 -22.78
N PRO A 221 0.85 -0.69 -23.46
CA PRO A 221 0.36 -1.16 -24.76
C PRO A 221 -1.16 -1.41 -24.80
N ALA A 222 -1.73 -2.01 -23.75
CA ALA A 222 -3.17 -2.24 -23.67
C ALA A 222 -4.03 -0.97 -23.79
N LEU A 223 -3.54 0.17 -23.29
CA LEU A 223 -4.23 1.46 -23.42
C LEU A 223 -4.05 2.05 -24.84
N LEU A 224 -2.87 1.87 -25.44
CA LEU A 224 -2.61 2.28 -26.83
C LEU A 224 -3.51 1.51 -27.81
N GLU A 225 -3.57 0.19 -27.70
CA GLU A 225 -4.46 -0.69 -28.48
C GLU A 225 -5.94 -0.38 -28.27
N LEU A 226 -6.30 0.12 -27.08
CA LEU A 226 -7.67 0.57 -26.84
C LEU A 226 -7.95 1.87 -27.58
N ARG A 227 -7.01 2.83 -27.59
CA ARG A 227 -7.13 4.10 -28.31
C ARG A 227 -7.18 3.94 -29.84
N GLU A 228 -6.63 2.86 -30.38
CA GLU A 228 -6.76 2.52 -31.81
C GLU A 228 -8.18 2.14 -32.21
N ARG A 229 -9.00 1.70 -31.26
CA ARG A 229 -10.37 1.20 -31.50
C ARG A 229 -11.45 2.12 -30.93
N TRP A 230 -11.09 2.91 -29.93
CA TRP A 230 -12.02 3.75 -29.17
C TRP A 230 -11.43 5.12 -28.94
N ARG A 231 -12.29 6.14 -29.02
CA ARG A 231 -11.99 7.46 -28.49
C ARG A 231 -12.25 7.45 -26.99
N LEU A 232 -11.25 7.85 -26.22
CA LEU A 232 -11.36 8.02 -24.76
C LEU A 232 -11.66 9.49 -24.45
N GLU A 233 -12.88 9.78 -24.00
CA GLU A 233 -13.28 11.13 -23.60
C GLU A 233 -13.24 11.25 -22.08
N PRO A 234 -12.58 12.28 -21.51
CA PRO A 234 -12.56 12.47 -20.06
C PRO A 234 -13.97 12.54 -19.46
N ALA A 235 -14.22 11.71 -18.44
CA ALA A 235 -15.44 11.74 -17.64
C ALA A 235 -15.16 12.35 -16.26
N MET A 236 -14.04 11.95 -15.65
CA MET A 236 -13.55 12.49 -14.39
C MET A 236 -12.06 12.24 -14.30
N LEU A 237 -11.28 13.28 -14.01
CA LEU A 237 -9.83 13.20 -13.97
C LEU A 237 -9.32 13.65 -12.61
N PHE A 238 -8.20 13.07 -12.21
CA PHE A 238 -7.43 13.51 -11.05
C PHE A 238 -5.95 13.34 -11.33
N GLU A 239 -5.15 14.18 -10.68
CA GLU A 239 -3.71 14.21 -10.86
C GLU A 239 -3.02 13.62 -9.63
N ILE A 240 -1.99 12.80 -9.87
CA ILE A 240 -1.19 12.18 -8.82
C ILE A 240 0.27 12.52 -9.02
N GLU A 241 0.91 12.93 -7.93
CA GLU A 241 2.35 13.13 -7.89
C GLU A 241 3.10 11.79 -8.02
N THR A 242 4.04 11.74 -8.94
CA THR A 242 4.88 10.58 -9.25
C THR A 242 6.10 10.35 -8.35
N PRO A 243 6.60 11.29 -7.50
CA PRO A 243 7.75 11.01 -6.66
C PRO A 243 7.54 9.76 -5.80
N GLN A 244 8.43 8.80 -6.00
CA GLN A 244 8.42 7.47 -5.40
C GLN A 244 9.79 7.14 -4.83
N HIS A 245 9.81 6.42 -3.71
CA HIS A 245 11.04 5.88 -3.10
C HIS A 245 11.80 5.02 -4.11
N GLU A 246 13.14 5.07 -4.10
CA GLU A 246 14.01 4.34 -5.06
C GLU A 246 13.84 2.82 -5.01
N ALA A 247 13.55 2.28 -3.83
CA ALA A 247 13.24 0.86 -3.64
C ALA A 247 11.96 0.38 -4.39
N ILE A 248 11.13 1.30 -4.89
CA ILE A 248 9.94 0.95 -5.67
C ILE A 248 10.38 0.67 -7.12
N ILE A 249 10.30 -0.60 -7.50
CA ILE A 249 10.74 -1.13 -8.80
C ILE A 249 9.85 -0.74 -9.99
N THR A 250 8.67 -0.17 -9.73
CA THR A 250 7.74 0.28 -10.77
C THR A 250 7.46 1.77 -10.60
N ARG A 251 7.76 2.54 -11.63
CA ARG A 251 7.78 4.00 -11.65
C ARG A 251 6.57 4.54 -12.41
N LEU A 252 5.70 5.28 -11.72
CA LEU A 252 4.59 5.99 -12.33
C LEU A 252 5.13 7.08 -13.27
N GLY A 253 4.67 7.09 -14.52
CA GLY A 253 5.17 8.03 -15.52
C GLY A 253 6.66 7.84 -15.87
N ALA A 254 7.25 6.70 -15.49
CA ALA A 254 8.64 6.33 -15.79
C ALA A 254 9.68 7.40 -15.41
N ASP A 255 9.46 8.12 -14.30
CA ASP A 255 10.29 9.24 -13.84
C ASP A 255 10.42 10.41 -14.83
N ARG A 256 9.61 10.44 -15.90
CA ARG A 256 9.67 11.47 -16.95
C ARG A 256 8.81 12.70 -16.64
N ARG A 257 7.90 12.60 -15.66
CA ARG A 257 6.99 13.68 -15.26
C ARG A 257 6.90 13.74 -13.76
N SER A 258 6.68 14.92 -13.19
CA SER A 258 6.43 15.10 -11.74
C SER A 258 5.03 14.66 -11.32
N SER A 259 4.08 14.64 -12.25
CA SER A 259 2.70 14.24 -12.04
C SER A 259 2.12 13.52 -13.25
N ILE A 260 1.10 12.70 -13.03
CA ILE A 260 0.34 11.99 -14.06
C ILE A 260 -1.15 12.17 -13.80
N GLU A 261 -1.87 12.45 -14.88
CA GLU A 261 -3.33 12.42 -14.91
C GLU A 261 -3.83 10.97 -15.03
N LEU A 262 -4.74 10.61 -14.13
CA LEU A 262 -5.48 9.36 -14.05
C LEU A 262 -6.98 9.66 -14.02
N GLY A 263 -7.80 8.61 -14.15
CA GLY A 263 -9.23 8.74 -13.88
C GLY A 263 -10.10 7.94 -14.82
N TYR A 264 -11.31 8.44 -15.02
CA TYR A 264 -12.38 7.79 -15.75
C TYR A 264 -12.59 8.45 -17.10
N TYR A 265 -12.73 7.61 -18.12
CA TYR A 265 -12.93 8.02 -19.50
C TYR A 265 -14.15 7.31 -20.07
N TRP A 266 -14.98 8.02 -20.81
CA TRP A 266 -15.97 7.39 -21.67
C TRP A 266 -15.28 6.69 -22.84
N LEU A 267 -15.64 5.42 -23.09
CA LEU A 267 -15.30 4.79 -24.36
C LEU A 267 -16.35 5.21 -25.39
N ARG A 268 -15.90 5.89 -26.44
CA ARG A 268 -16.71 6.23 -27.62
C ARG A 268 -16.18 5.47 -28.82
N ALA A 269 -17.09 4.93 -29.65
CA ALA A 269 -16.69 4.39 -30.93
C ALA A 269 -16.00 5.49 -31.75
N LEU A 270 -14.94 5.12 -32.48
CA LEU A 270 -14.36 6.02 -33.46
C LEU A 270 -15.42 6.28 -34.54
N GLU A 271 -15.67 7.55 -34.86
CA GLU A 271 -16.53 7.89 -35.98
C GLU A 271 -15.89 7.34 -37.27
N PRO A 272 -16.67 6.68 -38.14
CA PRO A 272 -16.17 6.11 -39.40
C PRO A 272 -15.72 7.17 -40.41
#